data_AF-W1Y0V6-F1
#
_entry.id   AF-W1Y0V6-F1
#
_cell.length_a   1.000
_cell.length_b   1.000
_cell.length_c   1.000
_cell.angle_alpha   90.00
_cell.angle_beta   90.00
_cell.angle_gamma   90.00
#
_symmetry.space_group_name_H-M   'P 1'
#
loop_
_entity.id
_entity.type
_entity.pdbx_description
1 polymer ?
#
loop_
_entity_poly.entity_id
_entity_poly.type
_entity_poly.pdbx_seq_one_letter_code
_entity_poly.pdbx_strand_id
1 'polypeptide(L)'
;TLHKGDIVLCGFEYGRVRAMRNELGQEVLEAGPSIPVEILGLSGVPAAGDEVTVVRDEKKAREVALYRQGKFREVKLARQQKSKLENMFANMTEGEVHEVNIVLKADVQGSVEAISDSLLKLSTDEVKVK
;
A
#
# COMPACT_ATOMS: atom_id res chain seq x y z
N THR A 1 -16.72 17.85 3.74
CA THR A 1 -17.63 17.03 2.95
C THR A 1 -16.94 16.68 1.65
N LEU A 2 -17.16 15.49 1.14
CA LEU A 2 -16.59 14.99 -0.12
C LEU A 2 -17.69 14.88 -1.16
N HIS A 3 -17.45 15.34 -2.38
CA HIS A 3 -18.44 15.32 -3.46
C HIS A 3 -17.91 14.59 -4.69
N LYS A 4 -18.86 14.08 -5.50
CA LYS A 4 -18.53 13.57 -6.83
C LYS A 4 -17.93 14.69 -7.67
N GLY A 5 -16.79 14.41 -8.30
CA GLY A 5 -16.02 15.38 -9.10
C GLY A 5 -14.88 16.05 -8.34
N ASP A 6 -14.80 15.90 -7.02
CA ASP A 6 -13.67 16.39 -6.23
C ASP A 6 -12.37 15.68 -6.63
N ILE A 7 -11.27 16.41 -6.54
CA ILE A 7 -9.93 15.86 -6.75
C ILE A 7 -9.37 15.50 -5.39
N VAL A 8 -8.89 14.28 -5.26
CA VAL A 8 -8.38 13.74 -4.00
C VAL A 8 -6.95 13.26 -4.15
N LEU A 9 -6.20 13.42 -3.07
CA LEU A 9 -4.86 12.87 -2.87
C LEU A 9 -4.94 11.92 -1.68
N CYS A 10 -4.47 10.69 -1.84
CA CYS A 10 -4.46 9.66 -0.80
C CYS A 10 -3.13 8.91 -0.87
N GLY A 11 -2.25 9.13 0.12
CA GLY A 11 -0.91 8.55 0.13
C GLY A 11 -0.07 8.95 -1.09
N PHE A 12 0.25 7.95 -1.93
CA PHE A 12 0.95 8.08 -3.22
C PHE A 12 0.01 8.13 -4.43
N GLU A 13 -1.29 7.98 -4.19
CA GLU A 13 -2.30 7.93 -5.24
C GLU A 13 -3.10 9.23 -5.28
N TYR A 14 -3.59 9.57 -6.46
CA TYR A 14 -4.38 10.78 -6.69
C TYR A 14 -5.42 10.51 -7.74
N GLY A 15 -6.47 11.32 -7.79
CA GLY A 15 -7.45 11.20 -8.85
C GLY A 15 -8.67 12.06 -8.65
N ARG A 16 -9.58 11.98 -9.59
CA ARG A 16 -10.88 12.63 -9.53
C ARG A 16 -11.93 11.61 -9.15
N VAL A 17 -12.77 11.93 -8.17
CA VAL A 17 -13.91 11.11 -7.76
C VAL A 17 -14.90 11.03 -8.94
N ARG A 18 -14.94 9.90 -9.64
CA ARG A 18 -15.85 9.63 -10.75
C ARG A 18 -17.20 9.11 -10.27
N ALA A 19 -17.19 8.30 -9.22
CA ALA A 19 -18.38 7.80 -8.56
C ALA A 19 -18.06 7.56 -7.09
N MET A 20 -19.09 7.67 -6.25
CA MET A 20 -19.04 7.25 -4.86
C MET A 20 -20.19 6.30 -4.59
N ARG A 21 -19.94 5.26 -3.79
CA ARG A 21 -20.96 4.31 -3.33
C ARG A 21 -20.96 4.21 -1.82
N ASN A 22 -22.13 4.04 -1.23
CA ASN A 22 -22.25 3.72 0.20
C ASN A 22 -22.03 2.23 0.46
N GLU A 23 -22.10 1.84 1.73
CA GLU A 23 -22.00 0.46 2.22
C GLU A 23 -23.06 -0.50 1.66
N LEU A 24 -24.16 0.03 1.13
CA LEU A 24 -25.23 -0.74 0.46
C LEU A 24 -25.01 -0.85 -1.05
N GLY A 25 -23.89 -0.32 -1.58
CA GLY A 25 -23.57 -0.30 -3.00
C GLY A 25 -24.38 0.72 -3.83
N GLN A 26 -25.13 1.60 -3.16
CA GLN A 26 -25.93 2.64 -3.83
C GLN A 26 -25.04 3.84 -4.15
N GLU A 27 -25.24 4.45 -5.32
CA GLU A 27 -24.50 5.65 -5.69
C GLU A 27 -24.89 6.85 -4.81
N VAL A 28 -23.89 7.58 -4.34
CA VAL A 28 -24.05 8.80 -3.54
C VAL A 28 -23.33 9.98 -4.20
N LEU A 29 -23.91 11.18 -4.07
CA LEU A 29 -23.36 12.41 -4.66
C LEU A 29 -22.48 13.19 -3.68
N GLU A 30 -22.77 13.07 -2.39
CA GLU A 30 -22.04 13.73 -1.30
C GLU A 30 -21.82 12.77 -0.14
N ALA A 31 -20.71 12.96 0.57
CA ALA A 31 -20.37 12.25 1.79
C ALA A 31 -20.05 13.26 2.91
N GLY A 32 -20.85 13.17 3.97
CA GLY A 32 -20.66 13.88 5.24
C GLY A 32 -19.44 13.38 6.03
N PRO A 33 -19.06 14.09 7.11
CA PRO A 33 -18.11 13.55 8.08
C PRO A 33 -18.58 12.19 8.63
N SER A 34 -17.65 11.26 8.83
CA SER A 34 -17.91 9.93 9.40
C SER A 34 -18.81 9.01 8.57
N ILE A 35 -19.05 9.32 7.29
CA ILE A 35 -19.79 8.45 6.37
C ILE A 35 -18.78 7.63 5.54
N PRO A 36 -18.80 6.29 5.62
CA PRO A 36 -17.95 5.45 4.79
C PRO A 36 -18.42 5.49 3.33
N VAL A 37 -17.50 5.71 2.40
CA VAL A 37 -17.80 5.70 0.96
C VAL A 37 -16.70 5.00 0.17
N GLU A 38 -17.11 4.22 -0.82
CA GLU A 38 -16.22 3.66 -1.83
C GLU A 38 -16.02 4.72 -2.94
N ILE A 39 -14.76 5.07 -3.22
CA ILE A 39 -14.41 6.08 -4.23
C ILE A 39 -13.85 5.37 -5.46
N LEU A 40 -14.43 5.67 -6.62
CA LEU A 40 -13.92 5.23 -7.91
C LEU A 40 -13.26 6.40 -8.65
N GLY A 41 -12.07 6.19 -9.21
CA GLY A 41 -11.37 7.18 -10.06
C GLY A 41 -9.97 7.61 -9.59
N LEU A 42 -9.39 6.92 -8.61
CA LEU A 42 -7.98 7.07 -8.23
C LEU A 42 -7.05 6.44 -9.27
N SER A 43 -5.79 6.89 -9.30
CA SER A 43 -4.72 6.35 -10.14
C SER A 43 -4.34 4.91 -9.80
N GLY A 44 -4.57 4.50 -8.55
CA GLY A 44 -4.22 3.20 -8.02
C GLY A 44 -4.91 2.96 -6.67
N VAL A 45 -4.59 1.82 -6.06
CA VAL A 45 -5.10 1.45 -4.74
C VAL A 45 -4.18 2.05 -3.67
N PRO A 46 -4.66 3.02 -2.85
CA PRO A 46 -3.86 3.56 -1.76
C PRO A 46 -3.65 2.52 -0.65
N ALA A 47 -2.68 2.75 0.22
CA ALA A 47 -2.45 1.85 1.34
C ALA A 47 -3.54 2.04 2.41
N ALA A 48 -3.89 0.95 3.09
CA ALA A 48 -4.77 1.04 4.26
C ALA A 48 -4.21 2.00 5.30
N GLY A 49 -5.02 2.95 5.76
CA GLY A 49 -4.64 3.98 6.73
C GLY A 49 -4.09 5.28 6.13
N ASP A 50 -3.94 5.37 4.81
CA ASP A 50 -3.54 6.62 4.17
C ASP A 50 -4.61 7.72 4.34
N GLU A 51 -4.16 8.93 4.68
CA GLU A 51 -5.05 10.09 4.79
C GLU A 51 -5.51 10.56 3.41
N VAL A 52 -6.82 10.81 3.29
CA VAL A 52 -7.44 11.39 2.09
C VAL A 52 -7.56 12.90 2.26
N THR A 53 -7.07 13.66 1.28
CA THR A 53 -7.17 15.13 1.26
C THR A 53 -7.80 15.59 -0.05
N VAL A 54 -8.85 16.41 0.03
CA VAL A 54 -9.43 17.07 -1.15
C VAL A 54 -8.54 18.26 -1.54
N VAL A 55 -8.18 18.31 -2.82
CA VAL A 55 -7.30 19.32 -3.39
C VAL A 55 -7.97 20.01 -4.56
N ARG A 56 -7.54 21.25 -4.85
CA ARG A 56 -8.16 22.07 -5.91
C ARG A 56 -7.68 21.75 -7.32
N ASP A 57 -6.45 21.27 -7.46
CA ASP A 57 -5.80 21.07 -8.75
C ASP A 57 -5.21 19.67 -8.85
N GLU A 58 -5.58 18.96 -9.91
CA GLU A 58 -5.13 17.61 -10.23
C GLU A 58 -3.64 17.59 -10.57
N LYS A 59 -3.11 18.64 -11.22
CA LYS A 59 -1.68 18.72 -11.55
C LYS A 59 -0.83 18.77 -10.29
N LYS A 60 -1.26 19.58 -9.32
CA LYS A 60 -0.56 19.69 -8.03
C LYS A 60 -0.69 18.40 -7.21
N ALA A 61 -1.87 17.76 -7.24
CA ALA A 61 -2.07 16.44 -6.61
C ALA A 61 -1.08 15.40 -7.18
N ARG A 62 -0.98 15.34 -8.51
CA ARG A 62 -0.06 14.45 -9.24
C ARG A 62 1.39 14.71 -8.86
N GLU A 63 1.82 15.97 -8.82
CA GLU A 63 3.19 16.33 -8.48
C GLU A 63 3.55 15.86 -7.06
N VAL A 64 2.66 16.11 -6.08
CA VAL A 64 2.88 15.70 -4.69
C VAL A 64 2.90 14.17 -4.57
N ALA A 65 1.96 13.47 -5.23
CA ALA A 65 1.90 12.02 -5.25
C ALA A 65 3.20 11.40 -5.81
N LEU A 66 3.65 11.88 -6.97
CA LEU A 66 4.88 11.40 -7.62
C LEU A 66 6.13 11.72 -6.80
N TYR A 67 6.19 12.90 -6.17
CA TYR A 67 7.28 13.24 -5.27
C TYR A 67 7.36 12.29 -4.08
N ARG A 68 6.22 12.01 -3.43
CA ARG A 68 6.13 11.04 -2.32
C ARG A 68 6.53 9.64 -2.77
N GLN A 69 6.07 9.20 -3.94
CA GLN A 69 6.43 7.89 -4.52
C GLN A 69 7.94 7.78 -4.81
N GLY A 70 8.53 8.82 -5.40
CA GLY A 70 9.96 8.89 -5.68
C GLY A 70 10.79 8.81 -4.40
N LYS A 71 10.43 9.60 -3.38
CA LYS A 71 11.09 9.58 -2.07
C LYS A 71 10.98 8.21 -1.39
N PHE A 72 9.80 7.60 -1.41
CA PHE A 72 9.61 6.27 -0.85
C PHE A 72 10.47 5.22 -1.56
N ARG A 73 10.58 5.28 -2.88
CA ARG A 73 11.42 4.39 -3.67
C ARG A 73 12.92 4.55 -3.35
N GLU A 74 13.40 5.78 -3.20
CA GLU A 74 14.79 6.05 -2.79
C GLU A 74 15.10 5.43 -1.43
N VAL A 75 14.24 5.66 -0.43
CA VAL A 75 14.41 5.13 0.92
C VAL A 75 14.36 3.59 0.93
N LYS A 76 13.43 3.00 0.16
CA LYS A 76 13.30 1.54 0.04
C LYS A 76 14.56 0.93 -0.58
N LEU A 77 15.11 1.53 -1.64
CA LEU A 77 16.32 1.05 -2.30
C LEU A 77 17.54 1.11 -1.37
N ALA A 78 17.69 2.22 -0.64
CA ALA A 78 18.77 2.39 0.33
C ALA A 78 18.69 1.36 1.48
N ARG A 79 17.48 1.11 2.03
CA ARG A 79 17.26 0.05 3.02
C ARG A 79 17.62 -1.33 2.47
N GLN A 80 17.20 -1.63 1.24
CA GLN A 80 17.44 -2.93 0.61
C GLN A 80 18.93 -3.19 0.38
N GLN A 81 19.71 -2.17 0.00
CA GLN A 81 21.17 -2.26 -0.10
C GLN A 81 21.81 -2.56 1.26
N LYS A 82 21.37 -1.88 2.33
CA LYS A 82 21.85 -2.12 3.69
C LYS A 82 21.55 -3.56 4.15
N SER A 83 20.30 -4.02 4.01
CA SER A 83 19.91 -5.38 4.40
C SER A 83 20.62 -6.45 3.57
N LYS A 84 20.93 -6.19 2.29
CA LYS A 84 21.69 -7.14 1.46
C LYS A 84 23.13 -7.32 1.97
N LEU A 85 23.77 -6.25 2.44
CA LEU A 85 25.09 -6.32 3.06
C LEU A 85 25.04 -7.10 4.38
N GLU A 86 24.08 -6.79 5.25
CA GLU A 86 23.87 -7.51 6.52
C GLU A 86 23.64 -9.02 6.30
N ASN A 87 22.78 -9.37 5.32
CA ASN A 87 22.52 -10.77 4.98
C ASN A 87 23.74 -11.47 4.36
N MET A 88 24.61 -10.77 3.62
CA MET A 88 25.86 -11.36 3.12
C MET A 88 26.81 -11.75 4.25
N PHE A 89 26.88 -10.96 5.33
CA PHE A 89 27.67 -11.31 6.52
C PHE A 89 27.05 -12.48 7.30
N ALA A 90 25.72 -12.50 7.46
CA ALA A 90 25.01 -13.57 8.17
C ALA A 90 25.13 -14.94 7.44
N ASN A 91 24.96 -14.93 6.11
CA ASN A 91 25.09 -16.13 5.27
C ASN A 91 26.52 -16.69 5.19
N MET A 92 27.53 -15.93 5.65
CA MET A 92 28.92 -16.41 5.75
C MET A 92 29.18 -17.15 7.08
N THR A 93 28.28 -17.01 8.05
CA THR A 93 28.34 -17.61 9.39
C THR A 93 27.30 -18.71 9.64
N GLU A 94 26.15 -18.69 8.96
CA GLU A 94 25.10 -19.70 9.07
C GLU A 94 25.32 -20.84 8.07
N GLY A 95 25.09 -22.09 8.49
CA GLY A 95 25.13 -23.28 7.63
C GLY A 95 24.00 -23.30 6.59
N GLU A 96 23.85 -24.41 5.85
CA GLU A 96 22.75 -24.56 4.86
C GLU A 96 21.37 -24.57 5.55
N VAL A 97 20.72 -23.40 5.59
CA VAL A 97 19.28 -23.27 5.92
C VAL A 97 18.50 -23.35 4.61
N HIS A 98 17.45 -24.19 4.57
CA HIS A 98 16.64 -24.35 3.36
C HIS A 98 15.60 -23.21 3.25
N GLU A 99 15.61 -22.46 2.14
CA GLU A 99 14.63 -21.41 1.88
C GLU A 99 13.43 -21.93 1.06
N VAL A 100 12.20 -21.58 1.47
CA VAL A 100 10.97 -21.83 0.70
C VAL A 100 10.41 -20.49 0.22
N ASN A 101 10.42 -20.29 -1.11
CA ASN A 101 9.89 -19.08 -1.74
C ASN A 101 8.38 -19.24 -2.04
N ILE A 102 7.56 -18.31 -1.57
CA ILE A 102 6.11 -18.33 -1.72
C ILE A 102 5.63 -17.06 -2.44
N VAL A 103 4.72 -17.22 -3.39
CA VAL A 103 4.02 -16.10 -4.03
C VAL A 103 2.60 -16.03 -3.48
N LEU A 104 2.30 -14.98 -2.71
CA LEU A 104 0.98 -14.74 -2.15
C LEU A 104 0.16 -13.82 -3.05
N LYS A 105 -1.07 -14.23 -3.36
CA LYS A 105 -2.08 -13.41 -4.04
C LYS A 105 -3.37 -13.48 -3.24
N ALA A 106 -3.92 -12.33 -2.88
CA ALA A 106 -5.21 -12.24 -2.21
C ALA A 106 -6.00 -11.04 -2.74
N ASP A 107 -7.30 -11.03 -2.44
CA ASP A 107 -8.24 -10.03 -2.98
C ASP A 107 -8.11 -8.66 -2.31
N VAL A 108 -7.72 -8.63 -1.03
CA VAL A 108 -7.58 -7.40 -0.24
C VAL A 108 -6.25 -7.37 0.52
N GLN A 109 -5.74 -6.16 0.76
CA GLN A 109 -4.43 -5.95 1.39
C GLN A 109 -4.33 -6.59 2.79
N GLY A 110 -5.37 -6.46 3.62
CA GLY A 110 -5.36 -7.00 4.99
C GLY A 110 -5.21 -8.52 5.05
N SER A 111 -5.74 -9.26 4.07
CA SER A 111 -5.56 -10.71 3.99
C SER A 111 -4.11 -11.08 3.66
N VAL A 112 -3.46 -10.33 2.75
CA VAL A 112 -2.04 -10.54 2.43
C VAL A 112 -1.17 -10.32 3.67
N GLU A 113 -1.42 -9.24 4.41
CA GLU A 113 -0.66 -8.90 5.61
C GLU A 113 -0.79 -9.97 6.69
N ALA A 114 -2.02 -10.40 6.99
CA ALA A 114 -2.28 -11.41 8.01
C ALA A 114 -1.66 -12.78 7.67
N ILE A 115 -1.76 -13.20 6.41
CA ILE A 115 -1.21 -14.49 5.96
C ILE A 115 0.31 -14.44 5.91
N SER A 116 0.90 -13.34 5.41
CA SER A 116 2.35 -13.14 5.37
C SER A 116 2.97 -13.23 6.77
N ASP A 117 2.39 -12.53 7.76
CA ASP A 117 2.86 -12.58 9.15
C ASP A 117 2.75 -13.99 9.75
N SER A 118 1.65 -14.70 9.45
CA SER A 118 1.47 -16.08 9.89
C SER A 118 2.50 -17.04 9.29
N LEU A 119 2.82 -16.88 8.00
CA LEU A 119 3.83 -17.69 7.31
C LEU A 119 5.25 -17.41 7.81
N LEU A 120 5.57 -16.15 8.11
CA LEU A 120 6.86 -15.79 8.70
C LEU A 120 7.04 -16.44 10.07
N LYS A 121 5.99 -16.46 10.91
CA LYS A 121 5.99 -17.14 12.23
C LYS A 121 6.14 -18.66 12.14
N LEU A 122 5.80 -19.27 11.01
CA LEU A 122 5.99 -20.71 10.77
C LEU A 122 7.43 -21.06 10.34
N SER A 123 8.31 -20.08 10.17
CA SER A 123 9.73 -20.34 9.91
C SER A 123 10.39 -21.00 11.12
N THR A 124 11.22 -22.00 10.87
CA THR A 124 12.02 -22.71 11.88
C THR A 124 13.50 -22.48 11.64
N ASP A 125 14.36 -22.92 12.56
CA ASP A 125 15.82 -22.83 12.41
C ASP A 125 16.35 -23.62 11.20
N GLU A 126 15.59 -24.62 10.72
CA GLU A 126 15.95 -25.46 9.57
C GLU A 126 15.38 -24.93 8.24
N VAL A 127 14.19 -24.29 8.28
CA VAL A 127 13.46 -23.86 7.08
C VAL A 127 12.94 -22.44 7.23
N LYS A 128 13.36 -21.57 6.31
CA LYS A 128 12.97 -20.15 6.29
C LYS A 128 11.96 -19.88 5.18
N VAL A 129 10.83 -19.28 5.53
CA VAL A 129 9.77 -18.90 4.57
C VAL A 129 10.02 -17.48 4.04
N LYS A 130 9.88 -17.29 2.72
CA LYS A 130 10.22 -16.04 2.03
C LYS A 130 9.25 -15.67 0.92
#